data_AF-A0A5D0MFJ5-F1
#
_entry.id   AF-A0A5D0MFJ5-F1
#
_cell.length_a   1.000
_cell.length_b   1.000
_cell.length_c   1.000
_cell.angle_alpha   90.00
_cell.angle_beta   90.00
_cell.angle_gamma   90.00
#
_symmetry.space_group_name_H-M   'P 1'
#
loop_
_entity.id
_entity.type
_entity.pdbx_description
1 polymer ?
#
loop_
_entity_poly.entity_id
_entity_poly.type
_entity_poly.pdbx_seq_one_letter_code
_entity_poly.pdbx_strand_id
1 'polypeptide(L)'
;MREWVDYALEVMSGLNVDYGDVRLRGTDIEYIQTHNDVLKNVINNNELGIGIRILLNGRWGFAATPYFTKDKIAETVKKAAGIAKAAAKIDQKPIILTNDKPIVDTYRTKIEKNPFEVSLSEKANTLFEVYNIASKKDKVKKVDGMMYFQKIHQYFKSTEGADLENEIYISGASYEVTAVGEKDFQSRNYQMFPKSKGYEW
;
A
#
# COMPACT_ATOMS: atom_id res chain seq x y z
N MET A 1 7.68 12.69 6.68
CA MET A 1 7.98 11.42 5.95
C MET A 1 9.23 11.52 5.08
N ARG A 2 9.29 12.46 4.12
CA ARG A 2 10.46 12.64 3.24
C ARG A 2 11.79 12.78 3.99
N GLU A 3 11.79 13.49 5.12
CA GLU A 3 12.94 13.68 6.00
C GLU A 3 13.65 12.37 6.43
N TRP A 4 12.90 11.27 6.57
CA TRP A 4 13.44 9.98 7.00
C TRP A 4 14.19 9.28 5.88
N VAL A 5 13.74 9.50 4.64
CA VAL A 5 14.39 9.00 3.44
C VAL A 5 15.69 9.79 3.20
N ASP A 6 15.63 11.11 3.34
CA ASP A 6 16.79 11.99 3.22
C ASP A 6 17.85 11.65 4.28
N TYR A 7 17.43 11.47 5.53
CA TYR A 7 18.32 11.08 6.62
C TYR A 7 18.96 9.69 6.40
N ALA A 8 18.21 8.71 5.87
CA ALA A 8 18.79 7.41 5.55
C ALA A 8 19.90 7.52 4.49
N LEU A 9 19.73 8.35 3.46
CA LEU A 9 20.76 8.62 2.45
C LEU A 9 21.96 9.37 3.04
N GLU A 10 21.72 10.34 3.95
CA GLU A 10 22.79 11.03 4.67
C GLU A 10 23.67 10.02 5.40
N VAL A 11 23.08 9.08 6.16
CA VAL A 11 23.83 8.03 6.86
C VAL A 11 24.57 7.12 5.89
N MET A 12 24.00 6.78 4.73
CA MET A 12 24.68 5.97 3.70
C MET A 12 25.90 6.66 3.11
N SER A 13 25.85 7.98 2.92
CA SER A 13 26.96 8.73 2.33
C SER A 13 28.24 8.64 3.19
N GLY A 14 28.10 8.52 4.51
CA GLY A 14 29.21 8.29 5.43
C GLY A 14 29.81 6.87 5.41
N LEU A 15 29.24 5.93 4.64
CA LEU A 15 29.66 4.52 4.60
C LEU A 15 30.41 4.12 3.32
N ASN A 16 30.61 5.05 2.37
CA ASN A 16 31.26 4.78 1.08
C ASN A 16 30.68 3.54 0.36
N VAL A 17 29.36 3.47 0.25
CA VAL A 17 28.65 2.39 -0.44
C VAL A 17 28.79 2.52 -1.96
N ASP A 18 28.79 1.39 -2.67
CA ASP A 18 28.78 1.38 -4.15
C ASP A 18 27.47 1.96 -4.67
N TYR A 19 26.37 1.64 -3.99
CA TYR A 19 25.03 2.16 -4.25
C TYR A 19 24.14 1.95 -3.01
N GLY A 20 23.17 2.83 -2.79
CA GLY A 20 22.12 2.65 -1.79
C GLY A 20 20.78 3.16 -2.28
N ASP A 21 19.69 2.49 -1.90
CA ASP A 21 18.34 3.00 -2.07
C ASP A 21 17.48 2.82 -0.82
N VAL A 22 16.51 3.72 -0.72
CA VAL A 22 15.58 3.84 0.39
C VAL A 22 14.16 3.87 -0.17
N ARG A 23 13.30 2.98 0.35
CA ARG A 23 11.87 2.92 0.04
C ARG A 23 11.08 3.15 1.31
N LEU A 24 10.38 4.26 1.41
CA LEU A 24 9.41 4.51 2.49
C LEU A 24 8.01 4.35 1.90
N ARG A 25 7.17 3.54 2.54
CA ARG A 25 5.78 3.36 2.13
C ARG A 25 4.84 3.49 3.32
N GLY A 26 3.91 4.43 3.21
CA GLY A 26 2.69 4.50 4.02
C GLY A 26 1.53 3.89 3.23
N THR A 27 0.68 3.11 3.89
CA THR A 27 -0.55 2.57 3.30
C THR A 27 -1.69 2.71 4.29
N ASP A 28 -2.72 3.46 3.91
CA ASP A 28 -3.99 3.52 4.64
C ASP A 28 -4.98 2.60 3.92
N ILE A 29 -5.65 1.73 4.66
CA ILE A 29 -6.65 0.81 4.15
C ILE A 29 -7.92 1.00 4.95
N GLU A 30 -9.03 1.21 4.26
CA GLU A 30 -10.37 1.19 4.84
C GLU A 30 -11.19 0.09 4.16
N TYR A 31 -11.88 -0.68 4.99
CA TYR A 31 -12.72 -1.77 4.53
C TYR A 31 -14.04 -1.76 5.28
N ILE A 32 -15.15 -1.73 4.55
CA ILE A 32 -16.50 -1.61 5.10
C ILE A 32 -17.30 -2.80 4.60
N GLN A 33 -17.96 -3.51 5.51
CA GLN A 33 -18.86 -4.60 5.17
C GLN A 33 -20.23 -4.39 5.78
N THR A 34 -21.26 -4.65 4.99
CA THR A 34 -22.64 -4.75 5.46
C THR A 34 -23.17 -6.15 5.28
N HIS A 35 -24.13 -6.51 6.14
CA HIS A 35 -24.96 -7.68 5.98
C HIS A 35 -26.41 -7.20 6.09
N ASN A 36 -27.15 -7.29 4.98
CA ASN A 36 -28.44 -6.66 4.81
C ASN A 36 -28.37 -5.15 5.12
N ASP A 37 -29.19 -4.68 6.06
CA ASP A 37 -29.27 -3.32 6.57
C ASP A 37 -28.39 -3.07 7.80
N VAL A 38 -27.48 -3.99 8.12
CA VAL A 38 -26.61 -3.88 9.29
C VAL A 38 -25.16 -3.69 8.85
N LEU A 39 -24.49 -2.73 9.47
CA LEU A 39 -23.05 -2.56 9.36
C LEU A 39 -22.37 -3.69 10.13
N LYS A 40 -21.70 -4.59 9.40
CA LYS A 40 -21.11 -5.81 9.97
C LYS A 40 -19.69 -5.57 10.46
N ASN A 41 -18.89 -4.86 9.67
CA ASN A 41 -17.47 -4.69 9.95
C ASN A 41 -16.96 -3.37 9.36
N VAL A 42 -16.06 -2.73 10.09
CA VAL A 42 -15.29 -1.57 9.63
C VAL A 42 -13.86 -1.77 10.08
N ILE A 43 -12.95 -1.86 9.12
CA ILE A 43 -11.52 -1.97 9.38
C ILE A 43 -10.87 -0.70 8.85
N ASN A 44 -10.11 -0.04 9.73
CA ASN A 44 -9.17 1.01 9.37
C ASN A 44 -7.78 0.52 9.78
N ASN A 45 -6.89 0.38 8.81
CA ASN A 45 -5.53 -0.07 9.02
C ASN A 45 -4.56 0.94 8.41
N ASN A 46 -3.49 1.25 9.15
CA ASN A 46 -2.45 2.15 8.72
C ASN A 46 -1.12 1.42 8.85
N GLU A 47 -0.40 1.29 7.74
CA GLU A 47 0.90 0.65 7.67
C GLU A 47 1.96 1.67 7.28
N LEU A 48 3.10 1.67 7.96
CA LEU A 48 4.20 2.56 7.64
C LEU A 48 5.53 1.83 7.84
N GLY A 49 6.39 1.87 6.82
CA GLY A 49 7.70 1.22 6.89
C GLY A 49 8.73 1.86 5.97
N ILE A 50 10.00 1.70 6.35
CA ILE A 50 11.16 2.11 5.55
C ILE A 50 12.07 0.91 5.31
N GLY A 51 12.33 0.62 4.05
CA GLY A 51 13.26 -0.41 3.59
C GLY A 51 14.50 0.23 2.99
N ILE A 52 15.66 -0.32 3.33
CA ILE A 52 16.98 0.16 2.91
C ILE A 52 17.72 -0.97 2.23
N ARG A 53 18.20 -0.72 1.02
CA ARG A 53 19.01 -1.65 0.25
C ARG A 53 20.37 -1.01 -0.06
N ILE A 54 21.45 -1.73 0.21
CA ILE A 54 22.82 -1.24 0.03
C ILE A 54 23.61 -2.26 -0.78
N LEU A 55 24.30 -1.76 -1.81
CA LEU A 55 25.36 -2.46 -2.52
C LEU A 55 26.70 -1.99 -1.94
N LEU A 56 27.48 -2.94 -1.44
CA LEU A 56 28.81 -2.65 -0.91
C LEU A 56 29.75 -3.81 -1.23
N ASN A 57 30.91 -3.50 -1.82
CA ASN A 57 31.87 -4.45 -2.33
C ASN A 57 31.22 -5.46 -3.30
N GLY A 58 30.33 -4.98 -4.17
CA GLY A 58 29.64 -5.79 -5.17
C GLY A 58 28.62 -6.79 -4.60
N ARG A 59 28.11 -6.58 -3.38
CA ARG A 59 27.09 -7.43 -2.75
C ARG A 59 25.97 -6.63 -2.11
N TRP A 60 24.77 -7.22 -2.15
CA TRP A 60 23.57 -6.63 -1.56
C TRP A 60 23.45 -6.95 -0.07
N GLY A 61 22.97 -5.96 0.66
CA GLY A 61 22.35 -6.13 1.96
C GLY A 61 21.05 -5.34 2.03
N PHE A 62 20.10 -5.87 2.79
CA PHE A 62 18.79 -5.27 2.96
C PHE A 62 18.37 -5.31 4.42
N ALA A 63 17.74 -4.24 4.89
CA ALA A 63 17.09 -4.18 6.18
C ALA A 63 15.89 -3.24 6.10
N ALA A 64 14.90 -3.44 6.98
CA ALA A 64 13.73 -2.60 7.07
C ALA A 64 13.32 -2.39 8.53
N THR A 65 12.60 -1.30 8.78
CA THR A 65 12.08 -0.97 10.11
C THR A 65 10.72 -0.25 10.00
N PRO A 66 9.79 -0.49 10.94
CA PRO A 66 8.58 0.33 11.10
C PRO A 66 8.83 1.55 12.01
N TYR A 67 10.03 1.69 12.59
CA TYR A 67 10.34 2.72 13.57
C TYR A 67 11.04 3.94 12.94
N PHE A 68 10.42 5.11 13.08
CA PHE A 68 10.84 6.37 12.47
C PHE A 68 11.52 7.28 13.50
N THR A 69 12.73 6.88 13.89
CA THR A 69 13.66 7.73 14.66
C THR A 69 15.02 7.72 13.98
N LYS A 70 15.82 8.78 14.20
CA LYS A 70 17.17 8.85 13.64
C LYS A 70 17.99 7.62 14.02
N ASP A 71 17.97 7.22 15.29
CA ASP A 71 18.71 6.05 15.75
C ASP A 71 18.28 4.76 15.05
N LYS A 72 16.98 4.52 14.90
CA LYS A 72 16.47 3.29 14.26
C LYS A 72 16.74 3.25 12.77
N ILE A 73 16.68 4.39 12.09
CA ILE A 73 17.04 4.48 10.67
C ILE A 73 18.54 4.26 10.49
N ALA A 74 19.38 4.91 11.30
CA ALA A 74 20.83 4.72 11.25
C ALA A 74 21.23 3.27 11.56
N GLU A 75 20.59 2.63 12.56
CA GLU A 75 20.75 1.20 12.86
C GLU A 75 20.39 0.34 11.65
N THR A 76 19.28 0.63 10.98
CA THR A 76 18.81 -0.11 9.80
C THR A 76 19.78 0.03 8.62
N VAL A 77 20.29 1.24 8.37
CA VAL A 77 21.33 1.50 7.35
C VAL A 77 22.59 0.68 7.66
N LYS A 78 23.09 0.75 8.89
CA LYS A 78 24.28 0.00 9.33
C LYS A 78 24.07 -1.51 9.23
N LYS A 79 22.87 -2.00 9.54
CA LYS A 79 22.50 -3.41 9.40
C LYS A 79 22.54 -3.87 7.94
N ALA A 80 21.94 -3.10 7.02
CA ALA A 80 21.99 -3.40 5.59
C ALA A 80 23.43 -3.42 5.08
N ALA A 81 24.25 -2.43 5.45
CA ALA A 81 25.67 -2.39 5.07
C ALA A 81 26.47 -3.57 5.66
N GLY A 82 26.19 -3.94 6.92
CA GLY A 82 26.81 -5.09 7.57
C GLY A 82 26.48 -6.41 6.86
N ILE A 83 25.24 -6.58 6.41
CA ILE A 83 24.82 -7.74 5.61
C ILE A 83 25.57 -7.78 4.27
N ALA A 84 25.64 -6.66 3.56
CA ALA A 84 26.39 -6.56 2.30
C ALA A 84 27.87 -6.93 2.49
N LYS A 85 28.50 -6.38 3.53
CA LYS A 85 29.91 -6.66 3.88
C LYS A 85 30.15 -8.13 4.25
N ALA A 86 29.20 -8.76 4.95
CA ALA A 86 29.29 -10.18 5.26
C ALA A 86 29.17 -11.04 4.00
N ALA A 87 28.22 -10.71 3.11
CA ALA A 87 28.03 -11.39 1.83
C ALA A 87 29.24 -11.23 0.89
N ALA A 88 29.99 -10.14 1.00
CA ALA A 88 31.21 -9.90 0.20
C ALA A 88 32.35 -10.88 0.49
N LYS A 89 32.28 -11.65 1.59
CA LYS A 89 33.26 -12.70 1.90
C LYS A 89 33.08 -13.97 1.05
N ILE A 90 31.95 -14.11 0.36
CA ILE A 90 31.66 -15.26 -0.48
C ILE A 90 32.31 -15.02 -1.84
N ASP A 91 33.16 -15.96 -2.26
CA ASP A 91 33.85 -15.93 -3.55
C ASP A 91 32.85 -16.18 -4.70
N GLN A 92 32.36 -15.08 -5.27
CA GLN A 92 31.49 -15.03 -6.42
C GLN A 92 31.79 -13.76 -7.21
N LYS A 93 31.40 -13.71 -8.48
CA LYS A 93 31.52 -12.50 -9.31
C LYS A 93 30.78 -11.31 -8.65
N PRO A 94 31.38 -10.11 -8.55
CA PRO A 94 30.72 -8.95 -7.97
C PRO A 94 29.55 -8.47 -8.84
N ILE A 95 28.53 -7.91 -8.19
CA ILE A 95 27.43 -7.23 -8.86
C ILE A 95 27.91 -5.85 -9.30
N ILE A 96 27.66 -5.52 -10.57
CA ILE A 96 27.97 -4.22 -11.17
C ILE A 96 26.66 -3.66 -11.72
N LEU A 97 26.31 -2.45 -11.33
CA LEU A 97 25.11 -1.78 -11.82
C LEU A 97 25.35 -1.18 -13.21
N THR A 98 24.27 -1.05 -13.96
CA THR A 98 24.25 -0.26 -15.19
C THR A 98 24.36 1.22 -14.84
N ASN A 99 24.97 2.01 -15.73
CA ASN A 99 25.10 3.46 -15.54
C ASN A 99 23.87 4.19 -16.07
N ASP A 100 22.70 3.81 -15.56
CA ASP A 100 21.43 4.41 -15.96
C ASP A 100 21.25 5.78 -15.30
N LYS A 101 20.65 6.73 -16.02
CA LYS A 101 20.39 8.06 -15.45
C LYS A 101 19.32 7.96 -14.36
N PRO A 102 19.55 8.54 -13.17
CA PRO A 102 18.52 8.61 -12.13
C PRO A 102 17.31 9.41 -12.62
N ILE A 103 16.11 9.03 -12.18
CA ILE A 103 14.87 9.72 -12.49
C ILE A 103 14.37 10.47 -11.26
N VAL A 104 13.92 11.71 -11.47
CA VAL A 104 13.20 12.51 -10.49
C VAL A 104 11.80 12.75 -11.02
N ASP A 105 10.78 12.26 -10.32
CA ASP A 105 9.40 12.36 -10.79
C ASP A 105 8.39 12.22 -9.65
N THR A 106 7.14 12.59 -9.92
CA THR A 106 6.03 12.41 -9.00
C THR A 106 4.80 11.92 -9.75
N TYR A 107 4.14 10.91 -9.20
CA TYR A 107 2.86 10.42 -9.70
C TYR A 107 1.79 10.54 -8.62
N ARG A 108 0.62 11.05 -9.00
CA ARG A 108 -0.58 11.04 -8.18
C ARG A 108 -1.75 10.50 -8.97
N THR A 109 -2.52 9.60 -8.38
CA THR A 109 -3.78 9.15 -8.97
C THR A 109 -4.72 10.34 -9.06
N LYS A 110 -5.30 10.59 -10.24
CA LYS A 110 -6.32 11.62 -10.41
C LYS A 110 -7.61 11.14 -9.74
N ILE A 111 -8.05 11.87 -8.72
CA ILE A 111 -9.30 11.63 -7.99
C ILE A 111 -10.12 12.92 -7.98
N GLU A 112 -11.44 12.78 -7.99
CA GLU A 112 -12.38 13.90 -7.82
C GLU A 112 -12.86 13.99 -6.37
N LYS A 113 -13.03 12.83 -5.70
CA LYS A 113 -13.49 12.75 -4.32
C LYS A 113 -12.59 11.82 -3.52
N ASN A 114 -11.93 12.34 -2.49
CA ASN A 114 -11.07 11.53 -1.62
C ASN A 114 -11.90 10.54 -0.79
N PRO A 115 -11.73 9.22 -0.96
CA PRO A 115 -12.53 8.23 -0.25
C PRO A 115 -12.33 8.31 1.27
N PHE A 116 -11.17 8.72 1.76
CA PHE A 116 -10.88 8.81 3.19
C PHE A 116 -11.50 10.04 3.86
N GLU A 117 -12.01 11.01 3.08
CA GLU A 117 -12.76 12.17 3.58
C GLU A 117 -14.28 11.93 3.55
N VAL A 118 -14.74 10.90 2.83
CA VAL A 118 -16.15 10.52 2.80
C VAL A 118 -16.53 9.88 4.14
N SER A 119 -17.66 10.29 4.72
CA SER A 119 -18.09 9.76 6.01
C SER A 119 -18.45 8.28 5.94
N LEU A 120 -18.21 7.54 7.04
CA LEU A 120 -18.62 6.14 7.14
C LEU A 120 -20.13 5.96 6.91
N SER A 121 -20.96 6.91 7.38
CA SER A 121 -22.41 6.88 7.20
C SER A 121 -22.79 6.92 5.72
N GLU A 122 -22.18 7.81 4.95
CA GLU A 122 -22.42 7.91 3.50
C GLU A 122 -22.02 6.61 2.78
N LYS A 123 -20.85 6.05 3.09
CA LYS A 123 -20.38 4.78 2.52
C LYS A 123 -21.31 3.61 2.87
N ALA A 124 -21.71 3.51 4.13
CA ALA A 124 -22.62 2.46 4.60
C ALA A 124 -24.00 2.60 3.96
N ASN A 125 -24.53 3.83 3.85
CA ASN A 125 -25.81 4.09 3.19
C ASN A 125 -25.80 3.65 1.73
N THR A 126 -24.71 3.89 0.99
CA THR A 126 -24.57 3.35 -0.38
C THR A 126 -24.69 1.82 -0.42
N LEU A 127 -24.10 1.10 0.55
CA LEU A 127 -24.25 -0.36 0.63
C LEU A 127 -25.68 -0.78 1.06
N PHE A 128 -26.32 -0.02 1.94
CA PHE A 128 -27.71 -0.27 2.34
C PHE A 128 -28.70 0.00 1.21
N GLU A 129 -28.43 0.94 0.31
CA GLU A 129 -29.23 1.15 -0.90
C GLU A 129 -29.23 -0.10 -1.79
N VAL A 130 -28.10 -0.80 -1.91
CA VAL A 130 -28.03 -2.09 -2.62
C VAL A 130 -28.96 -3.13 -1.97
N TYR A 131 -28.91 -3.26 -0.63
CA TYR A 131 -29.82 -4.14 0.09
C TYR A 131 -31.29 -3.77 -0.13
N ASN A 132 -31.64 -2.48 0.02
CA ASN A 132 -33.00 -1.97 -0.14
C ASN A 132 -33.58 -2.20 -1.54
N ILE A 133 -32.73 -2.22 -2.57
CA ILE A 133 -33.16 -2.55 -3.95
C ILE A 133 -33.34 -4.06 -4.11
N ALA A 134 -32.37 -4.86 -3.65
CA ALA A 134 -32.38 -6.31 -3.82
C ALA A 134 -33.47 -7.01 -2.99
N SER A 135 -33.72 -6.55 -1.76
CA SER A 135 -34.68 -7.13 -0.81
C SER A 135 -36.15 -6.98 -1.25
N LYS A 136 -36.44 -6.13 -2.25
CA LYS A 136 -37.76 -6.06 -2.91
C LYS A 136 -38.16 -7.34 -3.64
N LYS A 137 -37.22 -8.28 -3.82
CA LYS A 137 -37.50 -9.61 -4.36
C LYS A 137 -37.68 -10.59 -3.20
N ASP A 138 -38.88 -11.12 -3.03
CA ASP A 138 -39.26 -11.93 -1.85
C ASP A 138 -38.31 -13.09 -1.51
N LYS A 139 -37.68 -13.68 -2.53
CA LYS A 139 -36.74 -14.79 -2.36
C LYS A 139 -35.35 -14.35 -1.90
N VAL A 140 -34.98 -13.07 -2.00
CA VAL A 140 -33.71 -12.55 -1.50
C VAL A 140 -33.75 -12.49 0.02
N LYS A 141 -32.84 -13.22 0.67
CA LYS A 141 -32.76 -13.30 2.14
C LYS A 141 -31.46 -12.77 2.72
N LYS A 142 -30.45 -12.58 1.88
CA LYS A 142 -29.13 -12.12 2.29
C LYS A 142 -28.50 -11.26 1.20
N VAL A 143 -28.01 -10.10 1.60
CA VAL A 143 -27.22 -9.20 0.77
C VAL A 143 -25.98 -8.82 1.56
N ASP A 144 -24.81 -9.18 1.09
CA ASP A 144 -23.55 -8.73 1.68
C ASP A 144 -22.95 -7.64 0.80
N GLY A 145 -22.69 -6.48 1.39
CA GLY A 145 -22.06 -5.35 0.74
C GLY A 145 -20.62 -5.17 1.21
N MET A 146 -19.77 -4.67 0.35
CA MET A 146 -18.36 -4.44 0.64
C MET A 146 -17.85 -3.19 -0.08
N MET A 147 -17.11 -2.35 0.63
CA MET A 147 -16.26 -1.32 0.04
C MET A 147 -14.82 -1.49 0.54
N TYR A 148 -13.88 -1.19 -0.35
CA TYR A 148 -12.44 -1.23 -0.10
C TYR A 148 -11.81 0.04 -0.63
N PHE A 149 -11.04 0.70 0.21
CA PHE A 149 -10.25 1.87 -0.14
C PHE A 149 -8.82 1.67 0.31
N GLN A 150 -7.88 2.10 -0.53
CA GLN A 150 -6.47 2.10 -0.20
C GLN A 150 -5.84 3.40 -0.68
N LYS A 151 -5.10 4.05 0.21
CA LYS A 151 -4.17 5.14 -0.12
C LYS A 151 -2.76 4.64 0.11
N ILE A 152 -1.90 4.73 -0.90
CA ILE A 152 -0.47 4.44 -0.79
C ILE A 152 0.29 5.74 -0.98
N HIS A 153 1.16 6.10 -0.04
CA HIS A 153 2.13 7.18 -0.21
C HIS A 153 3.52 6.60 -0.11
N GLN A 154 4.28 6.68 -1.20
CA GLN A 154 5.59 6.04 -1.31
C GLN A 154 6.65 7.04 -1.76
N TYR A 155 7.83 6.94 -1.14
CA TYR A 155 9.06 7.57 -1.57
C TYR A 155 10.07 6.51 -1.98
N PHE A 156 10.77 6.74 -3.09
CA PHE A 156 11.97 6.00 -3.47
C PHE A 156 13.09 6.99 -3.75
N LYS A 157 14.22 6.87 -3.03
CA LYS A 157 15.42 7.66 -3.32
C LYS A 157 16.66 6.79 -3.36
N SER A 158 17.64 7.17 -4.16
CA SER A 158 18.93 6.47 -4.26
C SER A 158 20.14 7.40 -4.10
N THR A 159 21.29 6.82 -3.80
CA THR A 159 22.59 7.52 -3.75
C THR A 159 23.03 8.04 -5.12
N GLU A 160 22.48 7.49 -6.21
CA GLU A 160 22.71 7.98 -7.57
C GLU A 160 21.84 9.19 -7.92
N GLY A 161 20.93 9.61 -7.04
CA GLY A 161 20.12 10.81 -7.22
C GLY A 161 18.70 10.57 -7.74
N ALA A 162 18.22 9.32 -7.77
CA ALA A 162 16.81 9.07 -8.04
C ALA A 162 15.95 9.64 -6.90
N ASP A 163 14.82 10.26 -7.23
CA ASP A 163 13.88 10.83 -6.27
C ASP A 163 12.45 10.75 -6.80
N LEU A 164 11.74 9.70 -6.40
CA LEU A 164 10.39 9.39 -6.86
C LEU A 164 9.40 9.48 -5.71
N GLU A 165 8.30 10.16 -5.94
CA GLU A 165 7.15 10.21 -5.00
C GLU A 165 5.88 9.70 -5.70
N ASN A 166 5.20 8.76 -5.07
CA ASN A 166 3.94 8.22 -5.57
C ASN A 166 2.83 8.36 -4.53
N GLU A 167 1.69 8.90 -4.93
CA GLU A 167 0.44 8.85 -4.16
C GLU A 167 -0.64 8.15 -4.98
N ILE A 168 -1.03 6.96 -4.53
CA ILE A 168 -1.94 6.08 -5.26
C ILE A 168 -3.20 5.88 -4.45
N TYR A 169 -4.35 6.10 -5.08
CA TYR A 169 -5.65 5.80 -4.52
C TYR A 169 -6.24 4.62 -5.29
N ILE A 170 -6.77 3.65 -4.56
CA ILE A 170 -7.48 2.50 -5.11
C ILE A 170 -8.82 2.40 -4.41
N SER A 171 -9.90 2.37 -5.19
CA SER A 171 -11.26 2.18 -4.70
C SER A 171 -11.88 0.95 -5.35
N GLY A 172 -12.65 0.21 -4.56
CA GLY A 172 -13.42 -0.93 -5.01
C GLY A 172 -14.68 -1.10 -4.19
N ALA A 173 -15.72 -1.63 -4.82
CA ALA A 173 -16.96 -2.00 -4.17
C ALA A 173 -17.49 -3.29 -4.78
N SER A 174 -18.14 -4.10 -3.96
CA SER A 174 -18.82 -5.31 -4.41
C SER A 174 -20.03 -5.59 -3.56
N TYR A 175 -20.93 -6.39 -4.10
CA TYR A 175 -22.01 -6.97 -3.33
C TYR A 175 -22.31 -8.38 -3.81
N GLU A 176 -22.83 -9.20 -2.90
CA GLU A 176 -23.37 -10.53 -3.18
C GLU A 176 -24.81 -10.59 -2.71
N VAL A 177 -25.69 -11.11 -3.57
CA VAL A 177 -27.11 -11.32 -3.25
C VAL A 177 -27.39 -12.81 -3.26
N THR A 178 -27.96 -13.31 -2.17
CA THR A 178 -28.39 -14.71 -2.02
C THR A 178 -29.92 -14.79 -1.99
N ALA A 179 -30.48 -15.57 -2.90
CA ALA A 179 -31.88 -15.93 -2.91
C ALA A 179 -32.08 -17.37 -2.40
N VAL A 180 -33.13 -17.60 -1.63
CA VAL A 180 -33.47 -18.91 -1.04
C VAL A 180 -34.79 -19.39 -1.67
N GLY A 181 -34.73 -20.56 -2.30
CA GLY A 181 -35.88 -21.32 -2.79
C GLY A 181 -36.34 -22.36 -1.77
N GLU A 182 -37.32 -23.18 -2.15
CA GLU A 182 -37.86 -24.22 -1.26
C GLU A 182 -36.86 -25.35 -0.95
N LYS A 183 -35.91 -25.60 -1.87
CA LYS A 183 -34.98 -26.74 -1.80
C LYS A 183 -33.51 -26.35 -1.91
N ASP A 184 -33.21 -25.11 -2.30
CA ASP A 184 -31.86 -24.64 -2.57
C ASP A 184 -31.70 -23.14 -2.28
N PHE A 185 -30.47 -22.66 -2.42
CA PHE A 185 -30.15 -21.24 -2.41
C PHE A 185 -29.17 -20.95 -3.54
N GLN A 186 -29.24 -19.73 -4.08
CA GLN A 186 -28.40 -19.29 -5.20
C GLN A 186 -27.84 -17.92 -4.90
N SER A 187 -26.55 -17.75 -5.16
CA SER A 187 -25.86 -16.46 -5.02
C SER A 187 -25.45 -15.90 -6.37
N ARG A 188 -25.51 -14.57 -6.48
CA ARG A 188 -24.96 -13.78 -7.59
C ARG A 188 -24.21 -12.61 -7.01
N ASN A 189 -23.04 -12.32 -7.54
CA ASN A 189 -22.21 -11.22 -7.10
C ASN A 189 -21.92 -10.25 -8.23
N TYR A 190 -21.74 -8.99 -7.86
CA TYR A 190 -21.12 -7.98 -8.69
C TYR A 190 -19.90 -7.45 -7.96
N GLN A 191 -18.78 -7.36 -8.67
CA GLN A 191 -17.56 -6.76 -8.16
C GLN A 191 -17.08 -5.72 -9.15
N MET A 192 -16.96 -4.49 -8.69
CA MET A 192 -16.19 -3.49 -9.43
C MET A 192 -14.72 -3.91 -9.33
N PHE A 193 -14.07 -4.10 -10.49
CA PHE A 193 -12.61 -4.22 -10.51
C PHE A 193 -12.00 -3.03 -9.78
N PRO A 194 -11.08 -3.23 -8.82
CA PRO A 194 -10.43 -2.11 -8.14
C PRO A 194 -9.82 -1.15 -9.16
N LYS A 195 -10.14 0.13 -9.07
CA LYS A 195 -9.67 1.16 -10.02
C LYS A 195 -8.78 2.15 -9.28
N SER A 196 -7.78 2.68 -10.00
CA SER A 196 -7.03 3.85 -9.55
C SER A 196 -7.90 5.11 -9.67
N LYS A 197 -8.80 5.28 -8.71
CA LYS A 197 -9.83 6.32 -8.61
C LYS A 197 -10.14 6.59 -7.13
N GLY A 198 -10.85 7.68 -6.84
CA GLY A 198 -11.38 8.01 -5.52
C GLY A 198 -12.79 7.45 -5.33
N TYR A 199 -13.66 8.20 -4.65
CA TYR A 199 -15.07 7.88 -4.40
C TYR A 199 -15.96 8.49 -5.50
N GLU A 200 -15.74 8.12 -6.76
CA GLU A 200 -16.54 8.62 -7.89
C GLU A 200 -17.33 7.48 -8.56
N TRP A 201 -18.57 7.29 -8.10
CA TRP A 201 -19.56 6.40 -8.72
C TRP A 201 -20.99 6.92 -8.52
#